data_AF-A0AAY5EJH9-F1
#
_entry.id   AF-A0AAY5EJH9-F1
#
_cell.length_a   1.000
_cell.length_b   1.000
_cell.length_c   1.000
_cell.angle_alpha   90.00
_cell.angle_beta   90.00
_cell.angle_gamma   90.00
#
_symmetry.space_group_name_H-M   'P 1'
#
loop_
_entity.id
_entity.type
_entity.pdbx_description
1 polymer ?
#
loop_
_entity_poly.entity_id
_entity_poly.type
_entity_poly.pdbx_seq_one_letter_code
_entity_poly.pdbx_strand_id
1 'polypeptide(L)'
;MRTGLRLYGCVEQLYGCVEQLYGCVEQLYGCVEQLYGYVVKFYGCVNQLYGCVDQMYGYPVQLYGCVEQLYGCVEQLYGYVVKFDGCVNQLYGCVDQMYAYPVQLYGCVEQLYGCVEQLYGYPVQMYRCVEQKYGIGTVSVFFQ
;
A
#
# COMPACT_ATOMS: atom_id res chain seq x y z
N MET A 1 -12.09 28.70 16.89
CA MET A 1 -12.43 28.32 15.50
C MET A 1 -11.25 27.76 14.72
N ARG A 2 -10.10 28.45 14.58
CA ARG A 2 -8.95 27.94 13.81
C ARG A 2 -8.37 26.60 14.29
N THR A 3 -8.27 26.38 15.61
CA THR A 3 -7.76 25.13 16.20
C THR A 3 -8.70 23.93 15.98
N GLY A 4 -10.01 24.14 16.06
CA GLY A 4 -11.01 23.10 15.76
C GLY A 4 -10.98 22.63 14.31
N LEU A 5 -10.83 23.56 13.35
CA LEU A 5 -10.64 23.23 11.93
C LEU A 5 -9.33 22.46 11.68
N ARG A 6 -8.25 22.78 12.40
CA ARG A 6 -6.98 22.03 12.30
C ARG A 6 -7.09 20.61 12.86
N LEU A 7 -7.74 20.43 14.00
CA LEU A 7 -7.99 19.11 14.57
C LEU A 7 -8.81 18.25 13.61
N TYR A 8 -9.88 18.80 13.04
CA TYR A 8 -10.70 18.11 12.06
C TYR A 8 -9.89 17.69 10.82
N GLY A 9 -9.06 18.59 10.28
CA GLY A 9 -8.16 18.27 9.17
C GLY A 9 -7.13 17.18 9.49
N CYS A 10 -6.56 17.16 10.70
CA CYS A 10 -5.63 16.10 11.13
C CYS A 10 -6.34 14.73 11.22
N VAL A 11 -7.58 14.72 11.73
CA VAL A 11 -8.39 13.51 11.82
C VAL A 11 -8.77 12.99 10.43
N GLU A 12 -9.15 13.86 9.50
CA GLU A 12 -9.40 13.47 8.10
C GLU A 12 -8.14 12.89 7.44
N GLN A 13 -6.96 13.48 7.67
CA GLN A 13 -5.70 12.95 7.16
C GLN A 13 -5.38 11.56 7.72
N LEU A 14 -5.64 11.31 9.01
CA LEU A 14 -5.49 9.99 9.62
C LEU A 14 -6.40 8.96 8.95
N TYR A 15 -7.69 9.29 8.75
CA TYR A 15 -8.62 8.40 8.05
C TYR A 15 -8.16 8.11 6.62
N GLY A 16 -7.70 9.13 5.89
CA GLY A 16 -7.17 8.95 4.55
C GLY A 16 -5.93 8.04 4.50
N CYS A 17 -5.02 8.16 5.46
CA CYS A 17 -3.85 7.27 5.56
C CYS A 17 -4.26 5.82 5.81
N VAL A 18 -5.25 5.60 6.68
CA VAL A 18 -5.78 4.26 6.99
C VAL A 18 -6.48 3.65 5.77
N GLU A 19 -7.30 4.41 5.06
CA GLU A 19 -7.97 3.96 3.84
C GLU A 19 -6.96 3.56 2.75
N GLN A 20 -5.91 4.36 2.56
CA GLN A 20 -4.85 4.04 1.61
C GLN A 20 -4.08 2.77 1.99
N LEU A 21 -3.86 2.53 3.29
CA LEU A 21 -3.24 1.29 3.77
C LEU A 21 -4.10 0.07 3.45
N TYR A 22 -5.43 0.15 3.64
CA TYR A 22 -6.34 -0.92 3.23
C TYR A 22 -6.28 -1.16 1.72
N GLY A 23 -6.28 -0.11 0.90
CA GLY A 23 -6.14 -0.24 -0.55
C GLY A 23 -4.83 -0.92 -0.97
N CYS A 24 -3.72 -0.64 -0.28
CA CYS A 24 -2.45 -1.31 -0.55
C CYS A 24 -2.48 -2.79 -0.20
N VAL A 25 -3.14 -3.16 0.89
CA VAL A 25 -3.32 -4.57 1.29
C VAL A 25 -4.17 -5.32 0.26
N GLU A 26 -5.26 -4.72 -0.24
CA GLU A 26 -6.09 -5.32 -1.30
C GLU A 26 -5.30 -5.52 -2.60
N GLN A 27 -4.50 -4.53 -3.01
CA GLN A 27 -3.62 -4.64 -4.18
C GLN A 27 -2.61 -5.79 -4.02
N LEU A 28 -2.06 -5.96 -2.82
CA LEU A 28 -1.12 -7.04 -2.53
C LEU A 28 -1.77 -8.41 -2.69
N TYR A 29 -2.99 -8.61 -2.18
CA TYR A 29 -3.75 -9.85 -2.41
C TYR A 29 -4.01 -10.10 -3.90
N GLY A 30 -4.42 -9.08 -4.65
CA GLY A 30 -4.65 -9.20 -6.09
C GLY A 30 -3.38 -9.58 -6.86
N CYS A 31 -2.22 -9.02 -6.48
CA CYS A 31 -0.93 -9.37 -7.08
C CYS A 31 -0.56 -10.84 -6.80
N VAL A 32 -0.76 -11.32 -5.57
CA VAL A 32 -0.50 -12.73 -5.21
C VAL A 32 -1.40 -13.69 -6.00
N GLU A 33 -2.68 -13.36 -6.16
CA GLU A 33 -3.61 -14.16 -6.97
C GLU A 33 -3.17 -14.23 -8.44
N GLN A 34 -2.75 -13.10 -9.02
CA GLN A 34 -2.24 -13.06 -10.39
C GLN A 34 -0.98 -13.92 -10.56
N LEU A 35 -0.03 -13.88 -9.61
CA LEU A 35 1.16 -14.73 -9.63
C LEU A 35 0.79 -16.21 -9.64
N TYR A 36 -0.15 -16.63 -8.79
CA TYR A 36 -0.68 -17.99 -8.81
C TYR A 36 -1.27 -18.36 -10.18
N GLY A 37 -2.06 -17.47 -10.77
CA GLY A 37 -2.62 -17.65 -12.11
C GLY A 37 -1.55 -17.83 -13.20
N TYR A 38 -0.45 -17.08 -13.13
CA TYR A 38 0.67 -17.24 -14.07
C TYR A 38 1.41 -18.56 -13.88
N VAL A 39 1.64 -18.98 -12.63
CA VAL A 39 2.27 -20.27 -12.33
C VAL A 39 1.44 -21.43 -12.88
N VAL A 40 0.12 -21.41 -12.70
CA VAL A 40 -0.78 -22.45 -13.24
C VAL A 40 -0.69 -22.51 -14.78
N LYS A 41 -0.73 -21.35 -15.45
CA LYS A 41 -0.62 -21.28 -16.91
C LYS A 41 0.74 -21.77 -17.41
N PHE A 42 1.82 -21.44 -16.70
CA PHE A 42 3.17 -21.90 -17.00
C PHE A 42 3.25 -23.43 -16.98
N TYR A 43 2.73 -24.09 -15.92
CA TYR A 43 2.67 -25.55 -15.87
C TYR A 43 1.81 -26.15 -16.99
N GLY A 44 0.71 -25.49 -17.37
CA GLY A 44 -0.11 -25.87 -18.51
C GLY A 44 0.68 -25.90 -19.83
N CYS A 45 1.42 -24.83 -20.13
CA CYS A 45 2.28 -24.75 -21.31
C CYS A 45 3.41 -25.79 -21.28
N VAL A 46 4.02 -26.03 -20.11
CA VAL A 46 5.05 -27.08 -19.95
C VAL A 46 4.48 -28.47 -20.26
N ASN A 47 3.27 -28.78 -19.80
CA ASN A 47 2.61 -30.04 -20.13
C ASN A 47 2.30 -30.18 -21.63
N GLN A 48 1.92 -29.09 -22.29
CA GLN A 48 1.73 -29.08 -23.76
C GLN A 48 3.03 -29.35 -24.51
N LEU A 49 4.16 -28.76 -24.06
CA LEU A 49 5.48 -29.02 -24.63
C LEU A 49 5.84 -30.52 -24.53
N TYR A 50 5.64 -31.15 -23.37
CA TYR A 50 5.88 -32.59 -23.21
C TYR A 50 5.03 -33.42 -24.17
N GLY A 51 3.74 -33.10 -24.31
CA GLY A 51 2.86 -33.78 -25.26
C GLY A 51 3.30 -33.63 -26.72
N CYS A 52 3.79 -32.45 -27.12
CA CYS A 52 4.33 -32.24 -28.46
C CYS A 52 5.61 -33.06 -28.70
N VAL A 53 6.51 -33.13 -27.70
CA VAL A 53 7.73 -33.93 -27.76
C VAL A 53 7.39 -35.42 -27.89
N ASP A 54 6.43 -35.93 -27.12
CA ASP A 54 5.99 -37.33 -27.21
C ASP A 54 5.40 -37.67 -28.60
N GLN A 55 4.63 -36.75 -29.20
CA GLN A 55 4.09 -36.91 -30.55
C GLN A 55 5.19 -37.01 -31.62
N MET A 56 6.27 -36.25 -31.49
CA MET A 56 7.41 -36.29 -32.42
C MET A 56 8.12 -37.64 -32.41
N TYR A 57 8.16 -38.34 -31.27
CA TYR A 57 8.70 -39.71 -31.19
C TYR A 57 7.79 -40.76 -31.84
N GLY A 58 6.47 -40.52 -31.87
CA GLY A 58 5.49 -41.44 -32.43
C GLY A 58 5.25 -41.32 -33.95
N TYR A 59 5.33 -40.11 -34.52
CA TYR A 59 4.98 -39.86 -35.93
C TYR A 59 5.85 -38.76 -36.60
N PRO A 60 6.95 -39.12 -37.28
CA PRO A 60 7.86 -38.15 -37.91
C PRO A 60 7.23 -37.32 -39.05
N VAL A 61 6.06 -37.69 -39.59
CA VAL A 61 5.40 -36.94 -40.68
C VAL A 61 4.70 -35.65 -40.19
N GLN A 62 4.45 -35.51 -38.88
CA GLN A 62 3.78 -34.35 -38.27
C GLN A 62 4.76 -33.30 -37.68
N LEU A 63 6.06 -33.45 -37.94
CA LEU A 63 7.14 -32.68 -37.31
C LEU A 63 6.98 -31.16 -37.42
N TYR A 64 6.60 -30.62 -38.59
CA TYR A 64 6.51 -29.17 -38.76
C TYR A 64 5.45 -28.51 -37.87
N GLY A 65 4.27 -29.13 -37.75
CA GLY A 65 3.20 -28.61 -36.90
C GLY A 65 3.53 -28.69 -35.41
N CYS A 66 4.21 -29.77 -34.98
CA CYS A 66 4.72 -29.88 -33.61
C CYS A 66 5.77 -28.81 -33.30
N VAL A 67 6.69 -28.54 -34.24
CA VAL A 67 7.72 -27.50 -34.06
C VAL A 67 7.10 -26.11 -33.94
N GLU A 68 6.11 -25.76 -34.76
CA GLU A 68 5.38 -24.48 -34.61
C GLU A 68 4.67 -24.37 -33.25
N GLN A 69 4.03 -25.44 -32.78
CA GLN A 69 3.40 -25.47 -31.45
C GLN A 69 4.41 -25.31 -30.32
N LEU A 70 5.59 -25.93 -30.42
CA LEU A 70 6.68 -25.75 -29.45
C LEU A 70 7.13 -24.29 -29.40
N TYR A 71 7.34 -23.64 -30.55
CA TYR A 71 7.70 -22.21 -30.59
C TYR A 71 6.62 -21.33 -29.93
N GLY A 72 5.35 -21.56 -30.25
CA GLY A 72 4.24 -20.82 -29.64
C GLY A 72 4.17 -21.01 -28.11
N CYS A 73 4.41 -22.23 -27.62
CA CYS A 73 4.48 -22.49 -26.18
C CYS A 73 5.66 -21.76 -25.52
N VAL A 74 6.83 -21.76 -26.15
CA VAL A 74 8.02 -21.05 -25.63
C VAL A 74 7.75 -19.53 -25.55
N GLU A 75 7.16 -18.94 -26.59
CA GLU A 75 6.77 -17.52 -26.57
C GLU A 75 5.77 -17.21 -25.45
N GLN A 76 4.79 -18.09 -25.21
CA GLN A 76 3.84 -17.94 -24.10
C GLN A 76 4.53 -17.99 -22.74
N LEU A 77 5.48 -18.92 -22.54
CA LEU A 77 6.27 -19.01 -21.31
C LEU A 77 7.05 -17.71 -21.05
N TYR A 78 7.71 -17.16 -22.08
CA TYR A 78 8.37 -15.84 -21.96
C TYR A 78 7.38 -14.75 -21.56
N GLY A 79 6.20 -14.72 -22.18
CA GLY A 79 5.14 -13.77 -21.83
C GLY A 79 4.67 -13.89 -20.37
N TYR A 80 4.61 -15.10 -19.82
CA TYR A 80 4.28 -15.31 -18.41
C TYR A 80 5.39 -14.88 -17.46
N VAL A 81 6.66 -15.14 -17.81
CA VAL A 81 7.80 -14.67 -17.00
C VAL A 81 7.81 -13.14 -16.91
N VAL A 82 7.64 -12.44 -18.04
CA VAL A 82 7.59 -10.96 -18.04
C VAL A 82 6.44 -10.43 -17.18
N LYS A 83 5.26 -11.06 -17.25
CA LYS A 83 4.11 -10.66 -16.42
C LYS A 83 4.34 -10.95 -14.94
N PHE A 84 4.97 -12.08 -14.62
CA PHE A 84 5.36 -12.45 -13.26
C PHE A 84 6.30 -11.41 -12.66
N ASP A 85 7.35 -11.01 -13.38
CA ASP A 85 8.29 -9.97 -12.96
C ASP A 85 7.58 -8.62 -12.75
N GLY A 86 6.64 -8.27 -13.63
CA GLY A 86 5.78 -7.10 -13.47
C GLY A 86 4.99 -7.11 -12.16
N CYS A 87 4.34 -8.23 -11.84
CA CYS A 87 3.60 -8.40 -10.59
C CYS A 87 4.51 -8.36 -9.35
N VAL A 88 5.72 -8.95 -9.44
CA VAL A 88 6.71 -8.88 -8.34
C VAL A 88 7.15 -7.43 -8.10
N ASN A 89 7.38 -6.65 -9.15
CA ASN A 89 7.71 -5.23 -9.00
C ASN A 89 6.56 -4.42 -8.37
N GLN A 90 5.31 -4.72 -8.73
CA GLN A 90 4.13 -4.10 -8.10
C GLN A 90 4.06 -4.44 -6.60
N LEU A 91 4.36 -5.69 -6.21
CA LEU A 91 4.43 -6.09 -4.81
C LEU A 91 5.48 -5.30 -4.03
N TYR A 92 6.68 -5.11 -4.58
CA TYR A 92 7.70 -4.28 -3.92
C TYR A 92 7.21 -2.85 -3.71
N GLY A 93 6.56 -2.25 -4.70
CA GLY A 93 5.98 -0.92 -4.56
C GLY A 93 4.90 -0.84 -3.47
N CYS A 94 4.04 -1.86 -3.37
CA CYS A 94 3.03 -1.94 -2.31
C CYS A 94 3.68 -2.05 -0.92
N VAL A 95 4.73 -2.86 -0.79
CA VAL A 95 5.48 -3.03 0.46
C VAL A 95 6.17 -1.72 0.87
N ASP A 96 6.78 -1.01 -0.07
CA ASP A 96 7.40 0.29 0.20
C ASP A 96 6.37 1.32 0.70
N GLN A 97 5.17 1.34 0.09
CA GLN A 97 4.07 2.18 0.57
C GLN A 97 3.63 1.79 1.99
N MET A 98 3.53 0.50 2.30
CA MET A 98 3.22 0.02 3.65
C MET A 98 4.24 0.48 4.70
N TYR A 99 5.52 0.65 4.34
CA TYR A 99 6.52 1.23 5.23
C TYR A 99 6.41 2.76 5.35
N ALA A 100 5.93 3.45 4.32
CA ALA A 100 5.74 4.90 4.33
C ALA A 100 4.55 5.35 5.18
N TYR A 101 3.43 4.61 5.17
CA TYR A 101 2.20 5.01 5.88
C TYR A 101 2.36 5.20 7.39
N PRO A 102 3.06 4.32 8.14
CA PRO A 102 3.30 4.54 9.57
C PRO A 102 3.99 5.87 9.85
N VAL A 103 4.96 6.28 9.03
CA VAL A 103 5.68 7.56 9.19
C VAL A 103 4.71 8.73 9.00
N GLN A 104 3.83 8.66 8.00
CA GLN A 104 2.81 9.68 7.77
C GLN A 104 1.79 9.75 8.93
N LEU A 105 1.35 8.59 9.44
CA LEU A 105 0.47 8.49 10.60
C LEU A 105 1.10 9.11 11.85
N TYR A 106 2.36 8.81 12.14
CA TYR A 106 3.08 9.42 13.26
C TYR A 106 3.14 10.94 13.12
N GLY A 107 3.46 11.47 11.94
CA GLY A 107 3.44 12.91 11.68
C GLY A 107 2.06 13.55 11.90
N CYS A 108 0.98 12.87 11.49
CA CYS A 108 -0.39 13.35 11.75
C CYS A 108 -0.73 13.36 13.24
N VAL A 109 -0.30 12.32 13.99
CA VAL A 109 -0.48 12.24 15.44
C VAL A 109 0.29 13.33 16.17
N GLU A 110 1.54 13.62 15.80
CA GLU A 110 2.31 14.72 16.37
C GLU A 110 1.64 16.08 16.14
N GLN A 111 1.11 16.33 14.94
CA GLN A 111 0.36 17.55 14.63
C GLN A 111 -0.92 17.66 15.49
N LEU A 112 -1.60 16.53 15.73
CA LEU A 112 -2.77 16.47 16.61
C LEU A 112 -2.37 16.87 18.04
N TYR A 113 -1.30 16.28 18.59
CA TYR A 113 -0.78 16.63 19.92
C TYR A 113 -0.47 18.13 20.03
N GLY A 114 0.24 18.69 19.04
CA GLY A 114 0.54 20.13 19.03
C GLY A 114 -0.72 21.02 18.95
N CYS A 115 -1.76 20.59 18.24
CA CYS A 115 -3.04 21.31 18.22
C CYS A 115 -3.76 21.25 19.57
N VAL A 116 -3.71 20.11 20.25
CA VAL A 116 -4.29 19.92 21.59
C VAL A 116 -3.54 20.77 22.61
N GLU A 117 -2.20 20.77 22.61
CA GLU A 117 -1.38 21.62 23.49
C GLU A 117 -1.70 23.10 23.32
N GLN A 118 -1.84 23.58 22.08
CA GLN A 118 -2.25 24.96 21.81
C GLN A 118 -3.62 25.28 22.41
N LEU A 119 -4.58 24.35 22.31
CA LEU A 119 -5.92 24.51 22.86
C LEU A 119 -5.88 24.71 24.39
N TYR A 120 -5.05 23.94 25.10
CA TYR A 120 -4.86 24.09 26.56
C TYR A 120 -4.01 25.31 26.94
N GLY A 121 -3.07 25.73 26.08
CA GLY A 121 -2.23 26.89 26.31
C GLY A 121 -2.94 28.25 26.18
N TYR A 122 -3.95 28.34 25.32
CA TYR A 122 -4.73 29.58 25.10
C TYR A 122 -5.40 30.12 26.40
N PRO A 123 -6.14 29.30 27.17
CA PRO A 123 -6.67 29.70 28.47
C PRO A 123 -5.59 30.22 29.41
N VAL A 124 -4.46 29.52 29.54
CA VAL A 124 -3.35 29.90 30.43
C VAL A 124 -2.78 31.27 30.07
N GLN A 125 -2.57 31.54 28.77
CA GLN A 125 -2.11 32.85 28.29
C GLN A 125 -3.15 33.94 28.56
N MET A 126 -4.44 33.65 28.34
CA MET A 126 -5.52 34.58 28.62
C MET A 126 -5.59 34.94 30.10
N TYR A 127 -5.47 33.97 31.02
CA TYR A 127 -5.41 34.20 32.46
C TYR A 127 -4.22 35.08 32.84
N ARG A 128 -3.01 34.78 32.37
CA ARG A 128 -1.82 35.62 32.62
C ARG A 128 -2.00 37.07 32.15
N CYS A 129 -2.61 37.27 30.98
CA CYS A 129 -2.92 38.62 30.47
C CYS A 129 -3.93 39.36 31.35
N VAL A 130 -4.96 38.66 31.86
CA VAL A 130 -5.95 39.24 32.78
C VAL A 130 -5.29 39.59 34.12
N GLU A 131 -4.46 38.72 34.67
CA GLU A 131 -3.70 38.97 35.91
C GLU A 131 -2.82 40.21 35.78
N GLN A 132 -2.05 40.35 34.69
CA GLN A 132 -1.22 41.54 34.45
C GLN A 132 -2.03 42.83 34.32
N LYS A 133 -3.22 42.76 33.72
CA LYS A 133 -4.05 43.96 33.46
C LYS A 133 -4.83 44.42 34.69
N TYR A 134 -5.26 43.50 35.54
CA TYR A 134 -6.15 43.78 36.67
C TYR A 134 -5.50 43.56 38.05
N GLY A 135 -4.24 43.13 38.12
CA GLY A 135 -3.47 43.03 39.37
C GLY A 135 -4.03 42.03 40.39
N ILE A 136 -4.78 41.03 39.92
CA ILE A 136 -5.46 40.06 40.77
C ILE A 136 -4.49 38.93 41.12
N GLY A 137 -4.08 38.84 42.39
CA GLY A 137 -3.24 37.76 42.90
C GLY A 137 -4.03 36.46 43.12
N THR A 138 -3.58 35.40 42.46
CA THR A 138 -3.87 33.97 42.65
C THR A 138 -5.33 33.53 42.79
N VAL A 139 -5.88 33.00 41.70
CA VAL A 139 -6.77 31.82 41.78
C VAL A 139 -6.00 30.67 41.16
N SER A 140 -5.48 29.76 41.99
CA SER A 140 -4.91 28.50 41.51
C SER A 140 -6.03 27.68 40.87
N VAL A 141 -6.20 27.84 39.55
CA VAL A 141 -7.02 26.91 38.79
C VAL A 141 -6.13 25.73 38.43
N PHE A 142 -6.22 24.67 39.23
CA PHE A 142 -5.69 23.36 38.85
C PHE A 142 -6.51 22.86 37.65
N PHE A 143 -6.01 23.09 36.44
CA PHE A 143 -6.40 22.31 35.28
C PHE A 143 -5.40 21.16 35.17
N GLN A 144 -5.85 19.98 35.59
CA GLN A 144 -5.21 18.70 35.33
C GLN A 144 -5.57 18.24 33.91
#